data_AF-A0A6P3IMU3-F1
#
_entry.id   AF-A0A6P3IMU3-F1
#
_cell.length_a   1.000
_cell.length_b   1.000
_cell.length_c   1.000
_cell.angle_alpha   90.00
_cell.angle_beta   90.00
_cell.angle_gamma   90.00
#
_symmetry.space_group_name_H-M   'P 1'
#
loop_
_entity.id
_entity.type
_entity.pdbx_description
1 polymer ?
#
loop_
_entity_poly.entity_id
_entity_poly.type
_entity_poly.pdbx_seq_one_letter_code
_entity_poly.pdbx_strand_id
1 'polypeptide(L)'
;MIRSIFLFLDRTYVLQNSMLPSIWDMGLELFRAHIISDQKVQNKTIDGILLLIERERNGEAIDRSLLRSLLSMLSDLQIYQDSFEQRFLEETNRLYAAEGQKLMQEREVPEYLHHVNKRLEEEADRLITYLDQTTQKSLIATVEKQLLGEHLTAILQKGNWQFTNKRLLLK
;
A
#
# COMPACT_ATOMS: atom_id res chain seq x y z
N MET A 1 -28.55 -5.99 9.15
CA MET A 1 -29.78 -5.91 9.98
C MET A 1 -30.87 -5.06 9.32
N ILE A 2 -30.66 -3.76 9.07
CA ILE A 2 -31.68 -2.89 8.43
C ILE A 2 -32.11 -3.43 7.06
N ARG A 3 -31.16 -3.68 6.14
CA ARG A 3 -31.46 -4.28 4.83
C ARG A 3 -32.23 -5.61 4.93
N SER A 4 -31.95 -6.44 5.93
CA SER A 4 -32.63 -7.72 6.12
C SER A 4 -34.10 -7.53 6.51
N ILE A 5 -34.38 -6.54 7.37
CA ILE A 5 -35.75 -6.17 7.76
C ILE A 5 -36.50 -5.60 6.56
N PHE A 6 -35.84 -4.75 5.77
CA PHE A 6 -36.41 -4.09 4.60
C PHE A 6 -36.13 -4.82 3.27
N LEU A 7 -35.83 -6.13 3.32
CA LEU A 7 -35.39 -6.89 2.14
C LEU A 7 -36.47 -6.90 1.04
N PHE A 8 -37.75 -6.97 1.43
CA PHE A 8 -38.86 -6.95 0.49
C PHE A 8 -38.91 -5.62 -0.29
N LEU A 9 -38.70 -4.48 0.39
CA LEU A 9 -38.64 -3.16 -0.24
C LEU A 9 -37.48 -3.08 -1.24
N ASP A 10 -36.29 -3.52 -0.82
CA ASP A 10 -35.05 -3.51 -1.62
C ASP A 10 -35.18 -4.38 -2.89
N ARG A 11 -35.83 -5.55 -2.80
CA ARG A 11 -35.97 -6.50 -3.92
C ARG A 11 -37.18 -6.31 -4.82
N THR A 12 -38.16 -5.50 -4.42
CA THR A 12 -39.38 -5.28 -5.22
C THR A 12 -39.39 -3.87 -5.78
N TYR A 13 -39.61 -2.88 -4.93
CA TYR A 13 -39.75 -1.49 -5.35
C TYR A 13 -38.42 -0.90 -5.82
N VAL A 14 -37.36 -1.01 -5.02
CA VAL A 14 -36.06 -0.39 -5.36
C VAL A 14 -35.47 -1.04 -6.60
N LEU A 15 -35.51 -2.38 -6.70
CA LEU A 15 -35.01 -3.11 -7.87
C LEU A 15 -35.70 -2.70 -9.20
N GLN A 16 -36.97 -2.27 -9.16
CA GLN A 16 -37.71 -1.81 -10.33
C GLN A 16 -37.44 -0.34 -10.69
N ASN A 17 -36.87 0.44 -9.76
CA ASN A 17 -36.64 1.87 -9.92
C ASN A 17 -35.13 2.14 -9.97
N SER A 18 -34.54 2.07 -11.16
CA SER A 18 -33.07 2.20 -11.36
C SER A 18 -32.46 3.54 -10.93
N MET A 19 -33.29 4.56 -10.68
CA MET A 19 -32.84 5.87 -10.20
C MET A 19 -32.64 5.92 -8.67
N LEU A 20 -33.13 4.91 -7.93
CA LEU A 20 -32.99 4.85 -6.48
C LEU A 20 -31.84 3.92 -6.10
N PRO A 21 -30.92 4.34 -5.22
CA PRO A 21 -29.88 3.46 -4.71
C PRO A 21 -30.51 2.35 -3.85
N SER A 22 -29.82 1.20 -3.77
CA SER A 22 -30.20 0.15 -2.82
C SER A 22 -30.11 0.68 -1.39
N ILE A 23 -30.77 0.00 -0.44
CA ILE A 23 -30.66 0.38 0.99
C ILE A 23 -29.19 0.35 1.46
N TRP A 24 -28.38 -0.54 0.88
CA TRP A 24 -26.96 -0.61 1.16
C TRP A 24 -26.22 0.61 0.61
N ASP A 25 -26.41 0.91 -0.67
CA ASP A 25 -25.70 2.02 -1.34
C ASP A 25 -26.10 3.37 -0.74
N MET A 26 -27.37 3.55 -0.41
CA MET A 26 -27.85 4.72 0.32
C MET A 26 -27.14 4.89 1.67
N GLY A 27 -26.92 3.79 2.40
CA GLY A 27 -26.18 3.81 3.66
C GLY A 27 -24.71 4.23 3.46
N LEU A 28 -24.06 3.73 2.41
CA LEU A 28 -22.71 4.11 2.03
C LEU A 28 -22.62 5.58 1.60
N GLU A 29 -23.57 6.07 0.82
CA GLU A 29 -23.67 7.48 0.40
C GLU A 29 -23.81 8.41 1.61
N LEU A 30 -24.69 8.08 2.56
CA LEU A 30 -24.86 8.85 3.79
C LEU A 30 -23.60 8.84 4.65
N PHE A 31 -22.95 7.67 4.81
CA PHE A 31 -21.71 7.56 5.57
C PHE A 31 -20.56 8.35 4.91
N ARG A 32 -20.44 8.27 3.59
CA ARG A 32 -19.49 9.07 2.81
C ARG A 32 -19.74 10.54 3.08
N ALA A 33 -20.96 11.03 2.84
CA ALA A 33 -21.30 12.44 2.91
C ALA A 33 -21.15 13.07 4.30
N HIS A 34 -21.46 12.32 5.36
CA HIS A 34 -21.54 12.88 6.71
C HIS A 34 -20.35 12.54 7.62
N ILE A 35 -19.61 11.46 7.33
CA ILE A 35 -18.49 11.02 8.18
C ILE A 35 -17.16 11.18 7.45
N ILE A 36 -17.01 10.54 6.29
CA ILE A 36 -15.70 10.51 5.62
C ILE A 36 -15.44 11.75 4.76
N SER A 37 -16.48 12.46 4.30
CA SER A 37 -16.32 13.75 3.62
C SER A 37 -15.96 14.89 4.59
N ASP A 38 -16.03 14.69 5.91
CA ASP A 38 -15.43 15.65 6.85
C ASP A 38 -13.91 15.58 6.72
N GLN A 39 -13.31 16.70 6.31
CA GLN A 39 -11.88 16.77 6.00
C GLN A 39 -10.99 16.37 7.19
N LYS A 40 -11.40 16.70 8.43
CA LYS A 40 -10.60 16.39 9.62
C LYS A 40 -10.63 14.89 9.90
N VAL A 41 -11.80 14.26 9.80
CA VAL A 41 -11.97 12.82 9.96
C VAL A 41 -11.22 12.08 8.85
N GLN A 42 -11.38 12.50 7.59
CA GLN A 42 -10.69 11.90 6.45
C GLN A 42 -9.17 11.95 6.65
N ASN A 43 -8.62 13.14 6.87
CA ASN A 43 -7.17 13.31 6.98
C ASN A 43 -6.60 12.48 8.13
N LYS A 44 -7.23 12.53 9.32
CA LYS A 44 -6.78 11.71 10.46
C LYS A 44 -6.85 10.22 10.18
N THR A 45 -7.86 9.76 9.46
CA THR A 45 -8.01 8.35 9.09
C THR A 45 -6.90 7.93 8.14
N ILE A 46 -6.68 8.70 7.07
CA ILE A 46 -5.61 8.41 6.10
C ILE A 46 -4.23 8.48 6.74
N ASP A 47 -3.97 9.52 7.53
CA ASP A 47 -2.69 9.69 8.24
C ASP A 47 -2.44 8.54 9.22
N GLY A 48 -3.48 8.09 9.93
CA GLY A 48 -3.40 6.94 10.82
C GLY A 48 -3.10 5.63 10.09
N ILE A 49 -3.74 5.40 8.94
CA ILE A 49 -3.48 4.22 8.09
C ILE A 49 -2.02 4.25 7.59
N LEU A 50 -1.56 5.39 7.05
CA LEU A 50 -0.19 5.54 6.56
C LEU A 50 0.84 5.33 7.67
N LEU A 51 0.58 5.87 8.86
CA LEU A 51 1.44 5.68 10.04
C LEU A 51 1.54 4.21 10.44
N LEU A 52 0.43 3.46 10.44
CA LEU A 52 0.47 2.03 10.76
C LEU A 52 1.31 1.26 9.73
N ILE A 53 1.20 1.57 8.44
CA ILE A 53 2.00 0.94 7.39
C ILE A 53 3.49 1.28 7.56
N GLU A 54 3.82 2.53 7.87
CA GLU A 54 5.20 2.94 8.13
C GLU A 54 5.80 2.19 9.33
N ARG A 55 5.06 2.10 10.44
CA ARG A 55 5.46 1.33 11.63
C ARG A 55 5.69 -0.14 11.30
N GLU A 56 4.81 -0.74 10.49
CA GLU A 56 5.01 -2.12 10.05
C GLU A 56 6.25 -2.30 9.17
N ARG A 57 6.55 -1.37 8.26
CA ARG A 57 7.79 -1.38 7.45
C ARG A 57 9.04 -1.25 8.31
N ASN A 58 8.93 -0.63 9.47
CA ASN A 58 9.98 -0.52 10.49
C ASN A 58 10.07 -1.74 11.41
N GLY A 59 9.23 -2.77 11.19
CA GLY A 59 9.25 -4.03 11.92
C GLY A 59 8.36 -4.07 13.16
N GLU A 60 7.50 -3.05 13.36
CA GLU A 60 6.53 -3.07 14.45
C GLU A 60 5.33 -3.96 14.11
N ALA A 61 4.82 -4.68 15.12
CA ALA A 61 3.57 -5.41 14.98
C ALA A 61 2.39 -4.41 14.99
N ILE A 62 1.50 -4.54 14.01
CA ILE A 62 0.29 -3.73 13.90
C ILE A 62 -0.97 -4.62 13.79
N ASP A 63 -2.13 -4.02 13.98
CA ASP A 63 -3.41 -4.68 13.70
C ASP A 63 -3.71 -4.65 12.19
N ARG A 64 -3.26 -5.68 11.48
CA ARG A 64 -3.53 -5.86 10.04
C ARG A 64 -5.02 -6.07 9.73
N SER A 65 -5.80 -6.58 10.68
CA SER A 65 -7.24 -6.79 10.48
C SER A 65 -7.99 -5.45 10.46
N LEU A 66 -7.59 -4.52 11.34
CA LEU A 66 -8.07 -3.15 11.34
C LEU A 66 -7.71 -2.44 10.02
N LEU A 67 -6.46 -2.54 9.56
CA LEU A 67 -6.04 -1.96 8.28
C LEU A 67 -6.88 -2.50 7.12
N ARG A 68 -7.05 -3.81 7.02
CA ARG A 68 -7.89 -4.42 5.98
C ARG A 68 -9.30 -3.86 6.04
N SER A 69 -9.92 -3.82 7.23
CA SER A 69 -11.28 -3.29 7.38
C SER A 69 -11.40 -1.84 6.97
N LEU A 70 -10.43 -0.99 7.33
CA LEU A 70 -10.45 0.43 6.97
C LEU A 70 -10.23 0.64 5.47
N LEU A 71 -9.28 -0.07 4.86
CA LEU A 71 -9.01 0.04 3.43
C LEU A 71 -10.17 -0.52 2.59
N SER A 72 -10.77 -1.65 2.99
CA SER A 72 -11.99 -2.16 2.36
C SER A 72 -13.14 -1.16 2.46
N MET A 73 -13.31 -0.49 3.60
CA MET A 73 -14.28 0.60 3.73
C MET A 73 -13.98 1.74 2.75
N LEU A 74 -12.72 2.15 2.56
CA LEU A 74 -12.39 3.19 1.56
C LEU A 74 -12.71 2.74 0.12
N SER A 75 -12.53 1.46 -0.20
CA SER A 75 -12.91 0.89 -1.50
C SER A 75 -14.43 0.84 -1.68
N ASP A 76 -15.19 0.40 -0.67
CA ASP A 76 -16.66 0.40 -0.69
C ASP A 76 -17.21 1.83 -0.84
N LEU A 77 -16.53 2.80 -0.22
CA LEU A 77 -16.82 4.23 -0.35
C LEU A 77 -16.17 4.86 -1.59
N GLN A 78 -15.56 4.10 -2.49
CA GLN A 78 -15.00 4.58 -3.76
C GLN A 78 -14.05 5.79 -3.63
N ILE A 79 -13.33 5.88 -2.52
CA ILE A 79 -12.38 6.97 -2.23
C ILE A 79 -10.96 6.45 -2.01
N TYR A 80 -10.75 5.14 -2.11
CA TYR A 80 -9.44 4.51 -1.94
C TYR A 80 -8.38 5.14 -2.85
N GLN A 81 -8.67 5.27 -4.15
CA GLN A 81 -7.70 5.80 -5.12
C GLN A 81 -7.35 7.27 -4.84
N ASP A 82 -8.38 8.11 -4.68
CA ASP A 82 -8.21 9.56 -4.56
C ASP A 82 -7.67 9.99 -3.19
N SER A 83 -8.09 9.33 -2.11
CA SER A 83 -7.77 9.77 -0.74
C SER A 83 -6.57 9.05 -0.13
N PHE A 84 -6.34 7.78 -0.51
CA PHE A 84 -5.31 6.93 0.08
C PHE A 84 -4.18 6.60 -0.90
N GLU A 85 -4.50 6.00 -2.06
CA GLU A 85 -3.50 5.35 -2.91
C GLU A 85 -2.39 6.30 -3.38
N GLN A 86 -2.74 7.51 -3.82
CA GLN A 86 -1.75 8.50 -4.24
C GLN A 86 -0.77 8.83 -3.11
N ARG A 87 -1.30 9.19 -1.93
CA ARG A 87 -0.48 9.52 -0.74
C ARG A 87 0.35 8.33 -0.28
N PHE A 88 -0.22 7.13 -0.31
CA PHE A 88 0.49 5.89 0.01
C PHE A 88 1.68 5.66 -0.92
N LEU A 89 1.52 5.85 -2.23
CA LEU A 89 2.60 5.70 -3.20
C LEU A 89 3.66 6.80 -3.05
N GLU A 90 3.28 8.03 -2.73
CA GLU A 90 4.22 9.13 -2.43
C GLU A 90 5.08 8.83 -1.21
N GLU A 91 4.46 8.43 -0.09
CA GLU A 91 5.16 8.05 1.14
C GLU A 91 6.05 6.81 0.92
N THR A 92 5.57 5.84 0.14
CA THR A 92 6.35 4.66 -0.24
C THR A 92 7.56 5.03 -1.11
N ASN A 93 7.38 5.93 -2.07
CA ASN A 93 8.46 6.41 -2.91
C ASN A 93 9.53 7.11 -2.06
N ARG A 94 9.12 8.03 -1.17
CA ARG A 94 10.04 8.75 -0.28
C ARG A 94 10.82 7.80 0.62
N LEU A 95 10.14 6.82 1.23
CA LEU A 95 10.76 5.84 2.11
C LEU A 95 11.82 5.01 1.38
N TYR A 96 11.47 4.41 0.24
CA TYR A 96 12.41 3.54 -0.48
C TYR A 96 13.52 4.31 -1.20
N ALA A 97 13.29 5.56 -1.59
CA ALA A 97 14.36 6.43 -2.08
C ALA A 97 15.45 6.63 -1.01
N ALA A 98 15.03 6.95 0.22
CA ALA A 98 15.96 7.13 1.34
C ALA A 98 16.62 5.81 1.76
N GLU A 99 15.86 4.71 1.83
CA GLU A 99 16.38 3.39 2.20
C GLU A 99 17.40 2.88 1.18
N GLY A 100 17.12 3.00 -0.13
CA GLY A 100 18.03 2.61 -1.20
C GLY A 100 19.36 3.37 -1.14
N GLN A 101 19.29 4.71 -1.05
CA GLN A 101 20.47 5.56 -0.94
C GLN A 101 21.34 5.21 0.28
N LYS A 102 20.70 5.03 1.44
CA LYS A 102 21.40 4.69 2.68
C LYS A 102 22.05 3.32 2.59
N LEU A 103 21.29 2.28 2.26
CA LEU A 103 21.78 0.90 2.33
C LEU A 103 22.79 0.58 1.22
N MET A 104 22.72 1.25 0.06
CA MET A 104 23.71 1.06 -0.99
C MET A 104 25.11 1.54 -0.57
N GLN A 105 25.17 2.55 0.31
CA GLN A 105 26.42 3.03 0.91
C GLN A 105 26.87 2.12 2.06
N GLU A 106 25.94 1.71 2.93
CA GLU A 106 26.24 0.96 4.16
C GLU A 106 26.54 -0.53 3.94
N ARG A 107 26.00 -1.16 2.88
CA ARG A 107 26.06 -2.62 2.69
C ARG A 107 26.80 -3.02 1.43
N GLU A 108 27.35 -4.23 1.45
CA GLU A 108 27.91 -4.86 0.25
C GLU A 108 26.79 -5.34 -0.70
N VAL A 109 27.07 -5.43 -2.00
CA VAL A 109 26.06 -5.75 -3.02
C VAL A 109 25.24 -7.02 -2.72
N PRO A 110 25.84 -8.15 -2.28
CA PRO A 110 25.05 -9.35 -1.97
C PRO A 110 24.03 -9.14 -0.85
N GLU A 111 24.43 -8.42 0.21
CA GLU A 111 23.55 -8.12 1.36
C GLU A 111 22.47 -7.11 0.98
N TYR A 112 22.81 -6.13 0.14
CA TYR A 112 21.86 -5.18 -0.41
C TYR A 112 20.79 -5.89 -1.26
N LEU A 113 21.19 -6.75 -2.20
CA LEU A 113 20.23 -7.47 -3.06
C LEU A 113 19.36 -8.45 -2.26
N HIS A 114 19.91 -9.10 -1.23
CA HIS A 114 19.11 -9.91 -0.32
C HIS A 114 18.04 -9.07 0.41
N HIS A 115 18.41 -7.85 0.85
CA HIS A 115 17.47 -6.92 1.46
C HIS A 115 16.39 -6.45 0.48
N VAL A 116 16.74 -6.15 -0.77
CA VAL A 116 15.74 -5.79 -1.80
C VAL A 116 14.74 -6.91 -2.01
N ASN A 117 15.20 -8.16 -2.14
CA ASN A 117 14.31 -9.31 -2.29
C ASN A 117 13.34 -9.41 -1.09
N LYS A 118 13.87 -9.27 0.13
CA LYS A 118 13.05 -9.27 1.34
C LYS A 118 11.98 -8.17 1.31
N ARG A 119 12.32 -6.94 0.91
CA ARG A 119 11.34 -5.84 0.81
C ARG A 119 10.25 -6.13 -0.22
N LEU A 120 10.59 -6.71 -1.36
CA LEU A 120 9.60 -7.09 -2.38
C LEU A 120 8.63 -8.16 -1.86
N GLU A 121 9.12 -9.17 -1.14
CA GLU A 121 8.30 -10.18 -0.49
C GLU A 121 7.39 -9.57 0.58
N GLU A 122 7.92 -8.66 1.41
CA GLU A 122 7.15 -7.96 2.43
C GLU A 122 6.04 -7.07 1.83
N GLU A 123 6.28 -6.40 0.69
CA GLU A 123 5.25 -5.59 0.03
C GLU A 123 4.22 -6.45 -0.72
N ALA A 124 4.63 -7.59 -1.27
CA ALA A 124 3.70 -8.58 -1.83
C ALA A 124 2.78 -9.16 -0.76
N ASP A 125 3.30 -9.43 0.44
CA ASP A 125 2.50 -9.87 1.58
C ASP A 125 1.48 -8.79 2.01
N ARG A 126 1.87 -7.51 2.05
CA ARG A 126 0.96 -6.39 2.34
C ARG A 126 -0.17 -6.27 1.32
N LEU A 127 0.14 -6.46 0.03
CA LEU A 127 -0.86 -6.47 -1.04
C LEU A 127 -1.94 -7.52 -0.80
N ILE A 128 -1.53 -8.75 -0.50
CA ILE A 128 -2.47 -9.85 -0.24
C ILE A 128 -3.21 -9.63 1.10
N THR A 129 -2.55 -8.99 2.06
CA THR A 129 -3.04 -8.92 3.44
C THR A 129 -3.97 -7.75 3.72
N TYR A 130 -3.88 -6.61 3.03
CA TYR A 130 -4.81 -5.51 3.32
C TYR A 130 -4.96 -4.44 2.23
N LEU A 131 -4.06 -4.35 1.24
CA LEU A 131 -4.20 -3.35 0.18
C LEU A 131 -5.17 -3.81 -0.92
N ASP A 132 -5.65 -2.86 -1.71
CA ASP A 132 -6.43 -3.16 -2.90
C ASP A 132 -5.51 -3.70 -4.03
N GLN A 133 -6.03 -4.65 -4.79
CA GLN A 133 -5.31 -5.28 -5.90
C GLN A 133 -4.96 -4.28 -7.00
N THR A 134 -5.72 -3.18 -7.13
CA THR A 134 -5.40 -2.10 -8.08
C THR A 134 -4.04 -1.46 -7.80
N THR A 135 -3.57 -1.50 -6.56
CA THR A 135 -2.32 -0.88 -6.12
C THR A 135 -1.09 -1.70 -6.51
N GLN A 136 -1.23 -3.01 -6.81
CA GLN A 136 -0.10 -3.91 -7.01
C GLN A 136 0.94 -3.40 -8.01
N LYS A 137 0.50 -3.01 -9.21
CA LYS A 137 1.41 -2.61 -10.28
C LYS A 137 2.21 -1.37 -9.90
N SER A 138 1.53 -0.36 -9.36
CA SER A 138 2.14 0.91 -8.97
C SER A 138 3.09 0.76 -7.77
N LEU A 139 2.70 -0.06 -6.79
CA LEU A 139 3.53 -0.32 -5.62
C LEU A 139 4.83 -1.04 -5.99
N ILE A 140 4.74 -2.20 -6.65
CA ILE A 140 5.92 -3.00 -6.99
C ILE A 140 6.86 -2.20 -7.90
N ALA A 141 6.32 -1.52 -8.92
CA ALA A 141 7.14 -0.66 -9.79
C ALA A 141 7.84 0.46 -9.01
N THR A 142 7.21 1.03 -7.98
CA THR A 142 7.82 2.06 -7.12
C THR A 142 8.98 1.48 -6.32
N VAL A 143 8.79 0.32 -5.70
CA VAL A 143 9.83 -0.36 -4.91
C VAL A 143 11.01 -0.75 -5.79
N GLU A 144 10.76 -1.39 -6.94
CA GLU A 144 11.79 -1.78 -7.90
C GLU A 144 12.54 -0.56 -8.45
N LYS A 145 11.83 0.51 -8.81
CA LYS A 145 12.46 1.75 -9.28
C LYS A 145 13.43 2.29 -8.22
N GLN A 146 12.97 2.48 -6.98
CA GLN A 146 13.78 3.12 -5.95
C GLN A 146 14.94 2.23 -5.47
N LEU A 147 14.72 0.93 -5.29
CA LEU A 147 15.73 0.03 -4.74
C LEU A 147 16.67 -0.58 -5.79
N LEU A 148 16.24 -0.71 -7.05
CA LEU A 148 17.07 -1.29 -8.12
C LEU A 148 17.33 -0.28 -9.24
N GLY A 149 16.29 0.35 -9.79
CA GLY A 149 16.38 1.23 -10.95
C GLY A 149 17.37 2.39 -10.75
N GLU A 150 17.21 3.15 -9.66
CA GLU A 150 18.07 4.30 -9.34
C GLU A 150 19.52 3.90 -8.95
N HIS A 151 19.76 2.61 -8.67
CA HIS A 151 21.04 2.11 -8.15
C HIS A 151 21.74 1.11 -9.09
N LEU A 152 21.18 0.83 -10.27
CA LEU A 152 21.68 -0.21 -11.18
C LEU A 152 23.17 -0.05 -11.51
N THR A 153 23.60 1.16 -11.87
CA THR A 153 25.00 1.44 -12.19
C THR A 153 25.91 1.24 -10.98
N ALA A 154 25.49 1.68 -9.79
CA ALA A 154 26.26 1.53 -8.56
C ALA A 154 26.40 0.06 -8.15
N ILE A 155 25.31 -0.71 -8.27
CA ILE A 155 25.29 -2.17 -8.01
C ILE A 155 26.29 -2.89 -8.93
N LEU A 156 26.25 -2.61 -10.24
CA LEU A 156 27.13 -3.26 -11.22
C LEU A 156 28.59 -2.89 -11.00
N GLN A 157 28.88 -1.61 -10.73
CA GLN A 157 30.24 -1.16 -10.46
C GLN A 157 30.78 -1.81 -9.18
N LYS A 158 30.09 -1.64 -8.05
CA LYS A 158 30.51 -2.17 -6.75
C LYS A 158 30.63 -3.71 -6.77
N GLY A 159 29.68 -4.38 -7.43
CA GLY A 159 29.66 -5.84 -7.57
C GLY A 159 30.85 -6.35 -8.39
N ASN A 160 31.12 -5.75 -9.56
CA ASN A 160 32.23 -6.17 -10.41
C ASN A 160 33.58 -6.06 -9.68
N TRP A 161 33.81 -4.98 -8.92
CA TRP A 161 35.01 -4.81 -8.12
C TRP A 161 35.15 -5.89 -7.03
N GLN A 162 34.05 -6.25 -6.34
CA GLN A 162 34.07 -7.29 -5.31
C GLN A 162 34.38 -8.67 -5.89
N PHE A 163 33.74 -9.05 -7.01
CA PHE A 163 33.94 -10.35 -7.63
C PHE A 163 35.33 -10.51 -8.25
N THR A 164 35.88 -9.44 -8.80
CA THR A 164 37.24 -9.46 -9.38
C THR A 164 38.33 -9.50 -8.30
N ASN A 165 38.20 -8.74 -7.21
CA ASN A 165 39.19 -8.75 -6.11
C ASN A 165 39.19 -10.04 -5.29
N LYS A 166 38.02 -10.64 -5.00
CA LYS A 166 37.99 -11.96 -4.32
C LYS A 166 38.71 -13.04 -5.14
N ARG A 167 38.71 -12.92 -6.47
CA ARG A 167 39.39 -13.86 -7.37
C ARG A 167 40.91 -13.65 -7.42
N LEU A 168 41.39 -12.46 -7.07
CA LEU A 168 42.82 -12.14 -6.97
C LEU A 168 43.43 -12.55 -5.62
N LEU A 169 42.64 -12.53 -4.54
CA LEU A 169 43.09 -12.95 -3.20
C LEU A 169 43.12 -14.48 -2.99
N LEU A 170 42.58 -15.25 -3.94
CA LEU A 170 42.54 -16.72 -3.93
C LEU A 170 43.62 -17.34 -4.85
N LYS A 171 44.58 -16.55 -5.33
CA LYS A 171 45.76 -16.99 -6.08
C LYS A 171 47.02 -16.59 -5.33
#